data_AF-A0A7W1ZZM8-F1
#
_entry.id   AF-A0A7W1ZZM8-F1
#
_cell.length_a   1.000
_cell.length_b   1.000
_cell.length_c   1.000
_cell.angle_alpha   90.00
_cell.angle_beta   90.00
_cell.angle_gamma   90.00
#
_symmetry.space_group_name_H-M   'P 1'
#
loop_
_entity.id
_entity.type
_entity.pdbx_description
1 polymer ?
#
loop_
_entity_poly.entity_id
_entity_poly.type
_entity_poly.pdbx_seq_one_letter_code
_entity_poly.pdbx_strand_id
1 'polypeptide(L)'
;MSVLQANCPSCAAPIEFKSGSTIVLVCPFCRSAVARTDKNLEDLGKVADIVESESPLKIGLKGTFKGNRFELTGRAQLKHELGGFWDEWYATFSNGWVG
;
A
#
# COMPACT_ATOMS: atom_id res chain seq x y z
N MET A 1 -0.72 18.51 1.56
CA MET A 1 -0.96 17.08 1.25
C MET A 1 -2.45 16.85 1.39
N SER A 2 -3.14 16.46 0.33
CA SER A 2 -4.58 16.17 0.43
C SER A 2 -4.76 14.77 1.04
N VAL A 3 -5.85 14.55 1.78
CA VAL A 3 -6.18 13.26 2.40
C VAL A 3 -7.59 12.93 1.95
N LEU A 4 -7.79 11.74 1.39
CA LEU A 4 -9.13 11.24 1.16
C LEU A 4 -9.54 10.41 2.38
N GLN A 5 -10.49 10.94 3.15
CA GLN A 5 -11.19 10.18 4.18
C GLN A 5 -12.31 9.37 3.55
N ALA A 6 -12.43 8.10 3.97
CA ALA A 6 -13.50 7.22 3.54
C ALA A 6 -13.79 6.16 4.62
N ASN A 7 -14.79 5.32 4.38
CA ASN A 7 -15.12 4.19 5.25
C ASN A 7 -14.68 2.89 4.58
N CYS A 8 -14.15 1.96 5.37
CA CYS A 8 -13.79 0.63 4.90
C CYS A 8 -15.07 -0.11 4.43
N PRO A 9 -15.12 -0.64 3.20
CA PRO A 9 -16.27 -1.40 2.71
C PRO A 9 -16.55 -2.70 3.50
N SER A 10 -15.54 -3.25 4.18
CA SER A 10 -15.65 -4.50 4.93
C SER A 10 -16.22 -4.34 6.33
N CYS A 11 -15.87 -3.25 7.03
CA CYS A 11 -16.20 -3.07 8.45
C CYS A 11 -16.75 -1.69 8.82
N ALA A 12 -16.94 -0.81 7.84
CA ALA A 12 -17.40 0.57 8.00
C ALA A 12 -16.50 1.49 8.85
N ALA A 13 -15.34 1.02 9.33
CA ALA A 13 -14.41 1.85 10.09
C ALA A 13 -13.77 2.96 9.22
N PRO A 14 -13.44 4.13 9.81
CA PRO A 14 -12.82 5.23 9.08
C PRO A 14 -11.41 4.86 8.62
N ILE A 15 -11.09 5.17 7.37
CA ILE A 15 -9.78 4.96 6.75
C ILE A 15 -9.34 6.21 6.00
N GLU A 16 -8.04 6.42 5.90
CA GLU A 16 -7.45 7.60 5.27
C GLU A 16 -6.47 7.21 4.16
N PHE A 17 -6.74 7.66 2.94
CA PHE A 17 -5.80 7.59 1.83
C PHE A 17 -4.99 8.89 1.78
N LYS A 18 -3.69 8.81 2.03
CA LYS A 18 -2.78 9.94 1.82
C LYS A 18 -2.65 10.21 0.32
N SER A 19 -2.86 11.45 -0.13
CA SER A 19 -2.67 11.79 -1.56
C SER A 19 -1.22 11.61 -1.95
N GLY A 20 -1.01 10.80 -2.99
CA GLY A 20 0.28 10.74 -3.68
C GLY A 20 0.71 9.35 -4.13
N SER A 21 0.15 8.23 -3.64
CA SER A 21 0.69 6.92 -4.06
C SER A 21 -0.03 5.64 -3.69
N THR A 22 -1.00 5.66 -2.79
CA THR A 22 -1.55 4.40 -2.28
C THR A 22 -2.86 4.05 -2.98
N ILE A 23 -2.79 3.17 -3.98
CA ILE A 23 -3.97 2.56 -4.63
C ILE A 23 -4.65 1.59 -3.64
N VAL A 24 -3.90 0.96 -2.73
CA VAL A 24 -4.44 -0.03 -1.79
C VAL A 24 -3.95 0.24 -0.37
N LEU A 25 -4.86 0.37 0.60
CA LEU A 25 -4.52 0.44 2.03
C LEU A 25 -5.01 -0.80 2.76
N VAL A 26 -4.34 -1.19 3.86
CA VAL A 26 -4.86 -2.22 4.76
C VAL A 26 -5.61 -1.52 5.88
N CYS A 27 -6.89 -1.85 6.06
CA CYS A 27 -7.72 -1.28 7.12
C CYS A 27 -7.12 -1.66 8.49
N PRO A 28 -6.81 -0.68 9.37
CA PRO A 28 -6.19 -0.97 10.66
C PRO A 28 -7.14 -1.65 11.65
N PHE A 29 -8.44 -1.70 11.34
CA PHE A 29 -9.47 -2.29 12.20
C PHE A 29 -9.76 -3.75 11.86
N CYS A 30 -10.00 -4.06 10.58
CA CYS A 30 -10.40 -5.41 10.16
C CYS A 30 -9.36 -6.14 9.29
N ARG A 31 -8.25 -5.47 8.97
CA ARG A 31 -7.16 -5.95 8.10
C ARG A 31 -7.57 -6.27 6.66
N SER A 32 -8.71 -5.76 6.21
CA SER A 32 -9.09 -5.83 4.79
C SER A 32 -8.22 -4.92 3.94
N ALA A 33 -7.70 -5.43 2.83
CA ALA A 33 -7.09 -4.60 1.79
C ALA A 33 -8.20 -3.85 1.07
N VAL A 34 -8.12 -2.52 1.05
CA VAL A 34 -9.10 -1.64 0.42
C VAL A 34 -8.41 -0.91 -0.72
N ALA A 35 -8.84 -1.21 -1.95
CA ALA A 35 -8.37 -0.52 -3.15
C ALA A 35 -9.22 0.73 -3.41
N ARG A 36 -8.56 1.80 -3.85
CA ARG A 36 -9.18 2.99 -4.42
C ARG A 36 -9.06 2.91 -5.93
N THR A 37 -10.18 2.73 -6.61
CA THR A 37 -10.27 2.80 -8.07
C THR A 37 -10.72 4.19 -8.50
N ASP A 38 -10.75 4.42 -9.81
CA ASP A 38 -11.17 5.69 -10.42
C ASP A 38 -12.59 6.12 -10.03
N LYS A 39 -13.41 5.17 -9.59
CA LYS A 39 -14.84 5.38 -9.32
C LYS A 39 -15.28 4.99 -7.92
N ASN A 40 -14.64 4.03 -7.25
CA ASN A 40 -15.12 3.48 -5.98
C ASN A 40 -13.98 2.96 -5.08
N LEU A 41 -14.34 2.60 -3.84
CA LEU A 41 -13.51 1.77 -2.97
C LEU A 41 -13.95 0.31 -3.05
N GLU A 42 -12.99 -0.59 -3.15
CA GLU A 42 -13.22 -2.04 -3.26
C GLU A 42 -12.53 -2.78 -2.13
N ASP A 43 -13.24 -3.74 -1.51
CA ASP A 43 -12.64 -4.70 -0.58
C ASP A 43 -11.97 -5.82 -1.38
N LEU A 44 -10.65 -5.92 -1.28
CA LEU A 44 -9.87 -7.00 -1.89
C LEU A 44 -9.78 -8.24 -0.98
N GLY A 45 -10.42 -8.20 0.19
CA GLY A 45 -10.44 -9.27 1.18
C GLY A 45 -9.47 -9.02 2.34
N LYS A 46 -9.54 -9.90 3.35
CA LYS A 46 -8.66 -9.85 4.52
C LYS A 46 -7.24 -10.26 4.13
N VAL A 47 -6.29 -9.37 4.38
CA VAL A 47 -4.88 -9.70 4.23
C VAL A 47 -4.50 -10.66 5.35
N ALA A 48 -3.88 -11.77 4.99
CA ALA A 48 -3.23 -12.64 5.96
C ALA A 48 -2.09 -11.87 6.66
N ASP A 49 -1.64 -12.36 7.82
CA ASP A 49 -0.44 -11.81 8.42
C ASP A 49 0.71 -11.81 7.40
N ILE A 50 1.35 -10.66 7.24
CA ILE A 50 2.55 -10.54 6.38
C ILE A 50 3.57 -11.49 6.99
N VAL A 51 4.04 -12.45 6.19
CA VAL A 51 5.16 -13.28 6.62
C VAL A 51 6.36 -12.35 6.72
N GLU A 52 7.03 -12.35 7.88
CA GLU A 52 8.30 -11.66 8.04
C GLU A 52 9.23 -12.10 6.92
N SER A 53 9.47 -11.19 5.99
CA SER A 53 10.46 -11.42 4.95
C SER A 53 11.77 -10.78 5.39
N GLU A 54 12.88 -11.35 4.93
CA GLU A 54 14.22 -10.80 5.14
C GLU A 54 14.49 -9.56 4.26
N SER A 55 13.45 -8.89 3.75
CA SER A 55 13.61 -7.69 2.94
C SER A 55 14.28 -6.58 3.77
N PRO A 56 15.39 -6.00 3.29
CA PRO A 56 16.03 -4.87 3.97
C PRO A 56 15.23 -3.57 3.83
N LEU A 57 14.20 -3.56 2.97
CA LEU A 57 13.36 -2.40 2.70
C LEU A 57 12.29 -2.24 3.78
N LYS A 58 11.95 -0.98 4.08
CA LYS A 58 10.93 -0.61 5.06
C LYS A 58 10.10 0.55 4.54
N ILE A 59 8.82 0.61 4.93
CA ILE A 59 8.00 1.79 4.70
C ILE A 59 8.66 3.00 5.37
N GLY A 60 8.70 4.13 4.66
CA GLY A 60 9.40 5.34 5.06
C GLY A 60 10.88 5.39 4.66
N LEU A 61 11.42 4.33 4.03
CA LEU A 61 12.77 4.38 3.45
C LEU A 61 12.82 5.43 2.35
N LYS A 62 13.81 6.32 2.41
CA LYS A 62 14.00 7.43 1.47
C LYS A 62 15.26 7.22 0.64
N GLY A 63 15.21 7.63 -0.62
CA GLY A 63 16.34 7.49 -1.53
C GLY A 63 16.29 8.48 -2.69
N THR A 64 17.25 8.36 -3.61
CA THR A 64 17.26 9.09 -4.88
C THR A 64 17.51 8.10 -6.01
N PHE A 65 16.67 8.13 -7.03
CA PHE A 65 16.81 7.30 -8.22
C PHE A 65 16.69 8.17 -9.47
N LYS A 66 17.69 8.08 -10.36
CA LYS A 66 17.81 8.91 -11.57
C LYS A 66 17.56 10.41 -11.30
N GLY A 67 18.14 10.93 -10.22
CA GLY A 67 18.02 12.35 -9.82
C GLY A 67 16.70 12.75 -9.14
N ASN A 68 15.74 11.84 -9.02
CA ASN A 68 14.46 12.10 -8.34
C ASN A 68 14.47 11.47 -6.95
N ARG A 69 14.13 12.25 -5.91
CA ARG A 69 13.94 11.73 -4.56
C ARG A 69 12.71 10.83 -4.51
N PHE A 70 12.77 9.74 -3.76
CA PHE A 70 11.64 8.86 -3.52
C PHE A 70 11.52 8.46 -2.05
N GLU A 71 10.32 8.02 -1.66
CA GLU A 71 10.02 7.37 -0.37
C GLU A 71 9.23 6.09 -0.63
N LEU A 72 9.60 4.98 0.02
CA LEU A 72 8.80 3.75 0.00
C LEU A 72 7.55 3.94 0.86
N THR A 73 6.38 3.97 0.23
CA THR A 73 5.10 4.29 0.88
C THR A 73 4.11 3.13 0.90
N GLY A 74 4.41 2.04 0.19
CA GLY A 74 3.57 0.84 0.18
C GLY A 74 4.39 -0.44 0.07
N ARG A 75 3.82 -1.53 0.57
CA ARG A 75 4.33 -2.89 0.44
C ARG A 75 3.14 -3.84 0.28
N ALA A 76 3.20 -4.74 -0.69
CA ALA A 76 2.30 -5.88 -0.82
C ALA A 76 3.12 -7.17 -0.80
N GLN A 77 2.58 -8.22 -0.20
CA GLN A 77 3.18 -9.55 -0.25
C GLN A 77 2.20 -10.51 -0.90
N LEU A 78 2.62 -11.15 -1.99
CA LEU A 78 1.83 -12.16 -2.68
C LEU A 78 2.43 -13.52 -2.44
N LYS A 79 1.60 -14.46 -1.99
CA LYS A 79 1.99 -15.87 -1.89
C LYS A 79 1.71 -16.54 -3.23
N HIS A 80 2.76 -17.07 -3.85
CA HIS A 80 2.65 -17.88 -5.04
C HIS A 80 2.11 -19.27 -4.68
N GLU A 81 1.30 -19.88 -5.57
CA GLU A 81 0.71 -21.21 -5.33
C GLU A 81 1.76 -22.30 -5.10
N LEU A 82 2.95 -22.13 -5.69
CA LEU A 82 4.11 -23.03 -5.51
C LEU A 82 4.91 -22.77 -4.21
N GLY A 83 4.44 -21.90 -3.31
CA GLY A 83 4.98 -21.72 -1.96
C GLY A 83 5.97 -20.57 -1.76
N GLY A 84 6.34 -19.84 -2.81
CA GLY A 84 7.18 -18.64 -2.71
C GLY A 84 6.40 -17.39 -2.29
N PHE A 85 7.10 -16.38 -1.75
CA PHE A 85 6.54 -15.07 -1.46
C PHE A 85 7.19 -14.01 -2.34
N TRP A 86 6.39 -13.11 -2.89
CA TRP A 86 6.82 -11.94 -3.63
C TRP A 86 6.53 -10.69 -2.80
N ASP A 87 7.55 -9.89 -2.50
CA ASP A 87 7.38 -8.57 -1.91
C ASP A 87 7.41 -7.51 -3.01
N GLU A 88 6.28 -6.85 -3.20
CA GLU A 88 6.14 -5.68 -4.06
C GLU A 88 6.25 -4.42 -3.20
N TRP A 89 7.11 -3.49 -3.62
CA TRP A 89 7.34 -2.22 -2.93
C TRP A 89 6.93 -1.05 -3.81
N TYR A 90 6.21 -0.10 -3.24
CA TYR A 90 5.75 1.09 -3.94
C TYR A 90 6.54 2.32 -3.47
N ALA A 91 7.15 3.02 -4.42
CA ALA A 91 7.91 4.23 -4.21
C ALA A 91 7.12 5.46 -4.71
N THR A 92 6.97 6.46 -3.85
CA THR A 92 6.47 7.79 -4.25
C THR A 92 7.63 8.69 -4.57
N PHE A 93 7.66 9.23 -5.77
CA PHE A 93 8.71 10.15 -6.21
C PHE A 93 8.28 11.61 -6.02
N SER A 94 9.28 12.46 -5.75
CA SER A 94 9.12 13.91 -5.61
C SER A 94 8.56 14.61 -6.85
N ASN A 95 8.64 13.96 -8.02
CA ASN A 95 8.04 14.42 -9.28
C ASN A 95 6.57 13.97 -9.46
N GLY A 96 5.99 13.30 -8.46
CA GLY A 96 4.62 12.80 -8.47
C GLY A 96 4.46 11.42 -9.12
N TRP A 97 5.52 10.79 -9.63
CA TRP A 97 5.46 9.42 -10.13
C TRP A 97 5.38 8.40 -8.98
N VAL A 98 4.67 7.31 -9.23
CA VAL A 98 4.48 6.21 -8.29
C VAL A 98 4.63 4.90 -9.03
N GLY A 99 5.35 3.95 -8.45
CA GLY A 99 5.49 2.59 -8.95
C GLY A 99 6.46 1.77 -8.13
#